data_AF-A0A7M7PK87-F1
#
_entry.id   AF-A0A7M7PK87-F1
#
_cell.length_a   1.000
_cell.length_b   1.000
_cell.length_c   1.000
_cell.angle_alpha   90.00
_cell.angle_beta   90.00
_cell.angle_gamma   90.00
#
_symmetry.space_group_name_H-M   'P 1'
#
loop_
_entity.id
_entity.type
_entity.pdbx_description
1 polymer ?
#
loop_
_entity_poly.entity_id
_entity_poly.type
_entity_poly.pdbx_seq_one_letter_code
_entity_poly.pdbx_strand_id
1 'polypeptide(L)'
;MPFTSTSRLYNAFLLQTHSTYGFRIVFQYLYLEYDGDEVQIGTGNDPSDIQSVIKTIHGSTQYAPDDLYVGTNEMWFTIIATKSFTRVRIDVEIIAIDLSTLFDCSSSNMSVSPTVLCDGIYHCDHFEDELACIVTCNIPAFPANLTTDNTQCGTEMKIDYNASCMYECQPGYDIIGNSSVICQASGALSADLPTCEGMSI
;
A
#
# COMPACT_ATOMS: atom_id res chain seq x y z
N MET A 1 -26.43 -46.85 -12.03
CA MET A 1 -26.14 -45.62 -11.25
C MET A 1 -24.64 -45.43 -11.29
N PRO A 2 -24.08 -44.34 -11.87
CA PRO A 2 -22.64 -44.17 -11.87
C PRO A 2 -22.22 -43.73 -10.46
N PHE A 3 -21.34 -44.52 -9.85
CA PHE A 3 -20.62 -44.15 -8.64
C PHE A 3 -19.55 -43.13 -9.04
N THR A 4 -19.74 -41.86 -8.66
CA THR A 4 -18.68 -40.85 -8.74
C THR A 4 -17.92 -40.85 -7.41
N SER A 5 -16.75 -41.47 -7.41
CA SER A 5 -15.77 -41.38 -6.33
C SER A 5 -14.69 -40.38 -6.74
N THR A 6 -14.91 -39.10 -6.46
CA THR A 6 -13.80 -38.15 -6.39
C THR A 6 -13.61 -37.80 -4.93
N SER A 7 -12.54 -38.32 -4.32
CA SER A 7 -12.06 -37.79 -3.05
C SER A 7 -11.57 -36.38 -3.33
N ARG A 8 -12.46 -35.40 -3.16
CA ARG A 8 -12.09 -33.99 -3.20
C ARG A 8 -11.24 -33.71 -1.98
N LEU A 9 -10.04 -33.19 -2.19
CA LEU A 9 -9.21 -32.72 -1.09
C LEU A 9 -9.67 -31.31 -0.77
N TYR A 10 -10.15 -31.11 0.46
CA TYR A 10 -10.56 -29.83 1.01
C TYR A 10 -9.85 -29.67 2.35
N ASN A 11 -8.89 -28.76 2.39
CA ASN A 11 -8.22 -28.37 3.62
C ASN A 11 -8.51 -26.90 3.87
N ALA A 12 -9.05 -26.58 5.04
CA ALA A 12 -9.26 -25.21 5.49
C ALA A 12 -8.38 -24.92 6.69
N PHE A 13 -7.72 -23.77 6.65
CA PHE A 13 -6.92 -23.23 7.74
C PHE A 13 -7.60 -21.95 8.22
N LEU A 14 -7.84 -21.87 9.52
CA LEU A 14 -8.37 -20.68 10.17
C LEU A 14 -7.24 -20.01 10.94
N LEU A 15 -7.06 -18.71 10.73
CA LEU A 15 -6.09 -17.89 11.45
C LEU A 15 -6.81 -16.73 12.12
N GLN A 16 -6.42 -16.47 13.37
CA GLN A 16 -6.93 -15.36 14.16
C GLN A 16 -5.76 -14.64 14.82
N THR A 17 -5.82 -13.31 14.79
CA THR A 17 -4.88 -12.41 15.46
C THR A 17 -5.63 -11.49 16.42
N HIS A 18 -4.89 -10.69 17.20
CA HIS A 18 -5.50 -9.71 18.09
C HIS A 18 -6.29 -8.66 17.31
N SER A 19 -7.30 -8.06 17.94
CA SER A 19 -8.33 -7.21 17.31
C SER A 19 -7.83 -5.96 16.57
N THR A 20 -6.55 -5.62 16.66
CA THR A 20 -5.93 -4.47 15.98
C THR A 20 -5.05 -4.85 14.79
N TYR A 21 -4.84 -6.15 14.56
CA TYR A 21 -3.94 -6.63 13.52
C TYR A 21 -4.73 -7.28 12.38
N GLY A 22 -4.19 -7.18 11.18
CA GLY A 22 -4.59 -7.93 9.99
C GLY A 22 -3.48 -8.88 9.58
N PHE A 23 -3.52 -9.35 8.34
CA PHE A 23 -2.56 -10.31 7.83
C PHE A 23 -1.94 -9.85 6.52
N ARG A 24 -0.61 -10.01 6.38
CA ARG A 24 0.10 -10.00 5.10
C ARG A 24 0.42 -11.44 4.73
N ILE A 25 0.01 -11.85 3.53
CA ILE A 25 0.26 -13.16 2.97
C ILE A 25 1.29 -12.99 1.87
N VAL A 26 2.49 -13.51 2.12
CA VAL A 26 3.61 -13.48 1.17
C VAL A 26 3.71 -14.84 0.51
N PHE A 27 3.52 -14.90 -0.80
CA PHE A 27 3.66 -16.13 -1.56
C PHE A 27 5.11 -16.31 -1.98
N GLN A 28 5.78 -17.32 -1.42
CA GLN A 28 7.14 -17.68 -1.85
C GLN A 28 7.09 -18.64 -3.04
N TYR A 29 6.11 -19.55 -3.05
CA TYR A 29 5.92 -20.51 -4.11
C TYR A 29 4.48 -21.00 -4.18
N LEU A 30 3.93 -21.13 -5.39
CA LEU A 30 2.63 -21.73 -5.63
C LEU A 30 2.67 -22.61 -6.88
N TYR A 31 2.22 -23.85 -6.73
CA TYR A 31 2.05 -24.80 -7.82
C TYR A 31 0.72 -25.55 -7.68
N LEU A 32 -0.13 -25.41 -8.69
CA LEU A 32 -1.41 -26.07 -8.84
C LEU A 32 -1.40 -26.89 -10.13
N GLU A 33 -1.53 -28.22 -10.02
CA GLU A 33 -1.33 -29.15 -11.15
C GLU A 33 -2.47 -29.12 -12.19
N TYR A 34 -3.72 -28.92 -11.76
CA TYR A 34 -4.88 -28.94 -12.65
C TYR A 34 -5.70 -27.65 -12.57
N ASP A 35 -6.31 -27.24 -13.68
CA ASP A 35 -7.15 -26.02 -13.79
C ASP A 35 -8.32 -25.98 -12.79
N GLY A 36 -8.81 -27.13 -12.34
CA GLY A 36 -9.87 -27.21 -11.34
C GLY A 36 -9.40 -27.10 -9.90
N ASP A 37 -8.09 -27.12 -9.65
CA ASP A 37 -7.55 -26.93 -8.31
C ASP A 37 -7.54 -25.44 -7.97
N GLU A 38 -7.96 -25.10 -6.76
CA GLU A 38 -8.16 -23.72 -6.35
C GLU A 38 -7.61 -23.48 -4.95
N VAL A 39 -7.11 -22.27 -4.75
CA VAL A 39 -6.79 -21.72 -3.44
C VAL A 39 -7.73 -20.55 -3.20
N GLN A 40 -8.47 -20.56 -2.12
CA GLN A 40 -9.36 -19.46 -1.75
C GLN A 40 -8.93 -18.87 -0.42
N ILE A 41 -9.07 -17.56 -0.33
CA ILE A 41 -8.71 -16.77 0.83
C ILE A 41 -9.91 -15.90 1.13
N GLY A 42 -10.33 -15.89 2.39
CA GLY A 42 -11.46 -15.09 2.83
C GLY A 42 -11.30 -14.58 4.25
N THR A 43 -12.25 -13.75 4.64
CA THR A 43 -12.29 -13.07 5.94
C THR A 43 -13.25 -13.77 6.89
N GLY A 44 -13.08 -13.52 8.19
CA GLY A 44 -13.91 -14.11 9.23
C GLY A 44 -13.53 -15.56 9.53
N ASN A 45 -14.50 -16.32 10.03
CA ASN A 45 -14.28 -17.64 10.62
C ASN A 45 -15.05 -18.79 9.96
N ASP A 46 -15.79 -18.52 8.89
CA ASP A 46 -16.54 -19.53 8.15
C ASP A 46 -16.02 -19.65 6.70
N PRO A 47 -15.16 -20.64 6.40
CA PRO A 47 -14.68 -20.90 5.04
C PRO A 47 -15.76 -21.47 4.09
N SER A 48 -16.99 -21.65 4.57
CA SER A 48 -18.15 -22.00 3.76
C SER A 48 -18.89 -20.75 3.25
N ASP A 49 -18.65 -19.58 3.85
CA ASP A 49 -19.26 -18.32 3.42
C ASP A 49 -18.54 -17.78 2.18
N ILE A 50 -19.10 -18.10 1.01
CA ILE A 50 -18.54 -17.66 -0.28
C ILE A 50 -18.55 -16.13 -0.46
N GLN A 51 -19.35 -15.39 0.30
CA GLN A 51 -19.36 -13.92 0.24
C GLN A 51 -18.14 -13.31 0.96
N SER A 52 -17.50 -14.08 1.85
CA SER A 52 -16.30 -13.66 2.56
C SER A 52 -15.00 -13.88 1.76
N VAL A 53 -15.10 -14.48 0.57
CA VAL A 53 -13.94 -14.73 -0.32
C VAL A 53 -13.41 -13.40 -0.85
N ILE A 54 -12.14 -13.13 -0.58
CA ILE A 54 -11.43 -11.94 -1.09
C ILE A 54 -10.53 -12.28 -2.27
N LYS A 55 -10.01 -13.50 -2.35
CA LYS A 55 -9.14 -13.95 -3.44
C LYS A 55 -9.37 -15.41 -3.76
N THR A 56 -9.49 -15.70 -5.06
CA THR A 56 -9.44 -17.06 -5.59
C THR A 56 -8.28 -17.15 -6.58
N ILE A 57 -7.43 -18.14 -6.38
CA ILE A 57 -6.34 -18.48 -7.28
C ILE A 57 -6.70 -19.81 -7.93
N HIS A 58 -6.96 -19.76 -9.23
CA HIS A 58 -7.28 -20.95 -10.02
C HIS A 58 -6.00 -21.64 -10.51
N GLY A 59 -6.13 -22.94 -10.77
CA GLY A 59 -5.04 -23.80 -11.22
C GLY A 59 -4.52 -23.46 -12.62
N SER A 60 -3.45 -24.15 -13.03
CA SER A 60 -2.57 -23.82 -14.17
C SER A 60 -1.48 -22.77 -13.88
N THR A 61 -1.21 -22.48 -12.62
CA THR A 61 -0.23 -21.46 -12.21
C THR A 61 1.03 -22.10 -11.63
N GLN A 62 2.22 -21.67 -12.12
CA GLN A 62 3.55 -22.09 -11.64
C GLN A 62 4.36 -20.94 -11.01
N TYR A 63 3.72 -19.80 -10.79
CA TYR A 63 4.34 -18.59 -10.26
C TYR A 63 3.65 -18.16 -8.96
N ALA A 64 4.41 -17.57 -8.05
CA ALA A 64 3.85 -16.96 -6.86
C ALA A 64 3.06 -15.69 -7.26
N PRO A 65 1.80 -15.54 -6.81
CA PRO A 65 1.07 -14.29 -6.98
C PRO A 65 1.65 -13.19 -6.08
N ASP A 66 1.24 -11.95 -6.34
CA ASP A 66 1.60 -10.81 -5.49
C ASP A 66 1.09 -10.99 -4.05
N ASP A 67 1.73 -10.28 -3.13
CA ASP A 67 1.37 -10.28 -1.71
C ASP A 67 -0.08 -9.82 -1.50
N LEU A 68 -0.79 -10.52 -0.62
CA LEU A 68 -2.18 -10.21 -0.29
C LEU A 68 -2.30 -9.67 1.14
N TYR A 69 -3.10 -8.63 1.33
CA TYR A 69 -3.36 -8.04 2.64
C TYR A 69 -4.81 -8.29 3.04
N VAL A 70 -5.01 -8.69 4.29
CA VAL A 70 -6.32 -9.02 4.86
C VAL A 70 -6.63 -8.06 6.00
N GLY A 71 -7.64 -7.21 5.78
CA GLY A 71 -8.10 -6.14 6.69
C GLY A 71 -8.91 -6.60 7.91
N THR A 72 -8.82 -7.87 8.30
CA THR A 72 -9.60 -8.45 9.41
C THR A 72 -8.69 -9.24 10.35
N ASN A 73 -9.09 -9.32 11.62
CA ASN A 73 -8.37 -10.09 12.64
C ASN A 73 -8.63 -11.60 12.56
N GLU A 74 -9.55 -12.00 11.68
CA GLU A 74 -9.90 -13.39 11.37
C GLU A 74 -9.82 -13.59 9.86
N MET A 75 -9.10 -14.62 9.45
CA MET A 75 -9.00 -15.02 8.05
C MET A 75 -9.03 -16.53 7.91
N TRP A 76 -9.43 -17.00 6.74
CA TRP A 76 -9.35 -18.39 6.38
C TRP A 76 -8.68 -18.58 5.03
N PHE A 77 -8.04 -19.73 4.88
CA PHE A 77 -7.33 -20.14 3.67
C PHE A 77 -7.72 -21.57 3.34
N THR A 78 -8.23 -21.83 2.14
CA THR A 78 -8.61 -23.17 1.70
C THR A 78 -7.81 -23.63 0.49
N ILE A 79 -7.59 -24.94 0.44
CA ILE A 79 -7.01 -25.64 -0.70
C ILE A 79 -8.06 -26.64 -1.17
N ILE A 80 -8.51 -26.45 -2.41
CA ILE A 80 -9.55 -27.25 -3.04
C ILE A 80 -8.94 -27.97 -4.23
N ALA A 81 -9.00 -29.29 -4.22
CA ALA A 81 -8.39 -30.12 -5.25
C ALA A 81 -9.45 -31.03 -5.90
N THR A 82 -9.54 -30.99 -7.23
CA THR A 82 -10.63 -31.63 -7.98
C THR A 82 -10.38 -33.09 -8.32
N LYS A 83 -9.11 -33.53 -8.28
CA LYS A 83 -8.69 -34.90 -8.61
C LYS A 83 -8.03 -35.58 -7.42
N SER A 84 -8.23 -36.89 -7.30
CA SER A 84 -7.73 -37.71 -6.19
C SER A 84 -6.20 -37.85 -6.09
N PHE A 85 -5.44 -37.44 -7.11
CA PHE A 85 -3.97 -37.58 -7.19
C PHE A 85 -3.26 -36.28 -7.59
N THR A 86 -3.85 -35.12 -7.31
CA THR A 86 -3.21 -33.83 -7.62
C THR A 86 -2.07 -33.49 -6.65
N ARG A 87 -1.03 -32.85 -7.19
CA ARG A 87 0.07 -32.24 -6.44
C ARG A 87 -0.18 -30.75 -6.30
N VAL A 88 -0.54 -30.35 -5.10
CA VAL A 88 -0.56 -28.95 -4.68
C VAL A 88 0.69 -28.68 -3.82
N ARG A 89 1.46 -27.65 -4.19
CA ARG A 89 2.57 -27.14 -3.37
C ARG A 89 2.35 -25.66 -3.14
N ILE A 90 2.37 -25.27 -1.88
CA ILE A 90 2.17 -23.90 -1.44
C ILE A 90 3.24 -23.62 -0.39
N ASP A 91 3.98 -22.54 -0.58
CA ASP A 91 4.87 -21.97 0.40
C ASP A 91 4.45 -20.52 0.62
N VAL A 92 3.90 -20.26 1.80
CA VAL A 92 3.33 -18.98 2.19
C VAL A 92 3.84 -18.58 3.55
N GLU A 93 4.20 -17.31 3.69
CA GLU A 93 4.52 -16.70 4.96
C GLU A 93 3.39 -15.74 5.34
N ILE A 94 2.74 -16.02 6.48
CA ILE A 94 1.63 -15.20 6.99
C ILE A 94 2.14 -14.38 8.17
N ILE A 95 2.08 -13.07 8.02
CA ILE A 95 2.62 -12.10 8.98
C ILE A 95 1.45 -11.31 9.55
N ALA A 96 1.33 -11.28 10.89
CA ALA A 96 0.40 -10.37 11.54
C ALA A 96 0.92 -8.93 11.42
N ILE A 97 0.10 -8.02 10.90
CA ILE A 97 0.46 -6.62 10.63
C ILE A 97 -0.52 -5.66 11.29
N ASP A 98 -0.08 -4.45 11.61
CA ASP A 98 -0.97 -3.41 12.13
C ASP A 98 -1.71 -2.72 10.96
N LEU A 99 -3.03 -2.89 10.90
CA LEU A 99 -3.86 -2.33 9.83
C LEU A 99 -3.96 -0.80 9.88
N SER A 100 -3.69 -0.18 11.04
CA SER A 100 -3.69 1.28 11.15
C SER A 100 -2.59 1.94 10.31
N THR A 101 -1.61 1.15 9.87
CA THR A 101 -0.50 1.60 9.03
C THR A 101 -0.71 1.34 7.54
N LEU A 102 -1.82 0.71 7.14
CA LEU A 102 -2.12 0.45 5.73
C LEU A 102 -3.11 1.48 5.16
N PHE A 103 -3.09 1.61 3.83
CA PHE A 103 -4.08 2.35 3.09
C PHE A 103 -5.15 1.39 2.57
N ASP A 104 -6.40 1.57 3.02
CA ASP A 104 -7.53 0.76 2.57
C ASP A 104 -8.01 1.25 1.19
N CYS A 105 -7.99 0.36 0.19
CA CYS A 105 -8.61 0.65 -1.09
C CYS A 105 -10.13 0.74 -0.86
N SER A 106 -10.74 1.88 -1.16
CA SER A 106 -12.14 2.15 -0.85
C SER A 106 -13.11 1.33 -1.72
N SER A 107 -12.65 0.92 -2.90
CA SER A 107 -13.42 0.19 -3.89
C SER A 107 -13.29 -1.34 -3.79
N SER A 108 -12.38 -1.87 -2.97
CA SER A 108 -12.12 -3.31 -2.86
C SER A 108 -11.80 -3.74 -1.42
N ASN A 109 -11.91 -5.03 -1.11
CA ASN A 109 -11.49 -5.59 0.18
C ASN A 109 -9.95 -5.82 0.19
N MET A 110 -9.19 -4.84 -0.28
CA MET A 110 -7.74 -4.88 -0.36
C MET A 110 -7.16 -3.66 0.34
N SER A 111 -6.02 -3.84 1.01
CA SER A 111 -5.25 -2.76 1.61
C SER A 111 -3.83 -2.81 1.05
N VAL A 112 -3.21 -1.66 0.87
CA VAL A 112 -1.84 -1.56 0.35
C VAL A 112 -0.92 -0.89 1.35
N SER A 113 0.38 -1.16 1.22
CA SER A 113 1.40 -0.51 2.04
C SER A 113 1.49 0.98 1.68
N PRO A 114 1.73 1.89 2.64
CA PRO A 114 2.00 3.30 2.34
C PRO A 114 3.21 3.51 1.43
N THR A 115 4.13 2.55 1.39
CA THR A 115 5.34 2.62 0.57
C THR A 115 5.07 2.49 -0.93
N VAL A 116 3.92 1.95 -1.31
CA VAL A 116 3.50 1.80 -2.72
C VAL A 116 2.45 2.84 -3.11
N LEU A 117 2.18 3.83 -2.25
CA LEU A 117 1.37 4.99 -2.60
C LEU A 117 2.20 5.95 -3.45
N CYS A 118 1.60 6.46 -4.53
CA CYS A 118 2.23 7.45 -5.41
C CYS A 118 3.54 6.97 -6.06
N ASP A 119 3.69 5.66 -6.29
CA ASP A 119 4.87 5.08 -6.94
C ASP A 119 4.72 4.99 -8.47
N GLY A 120 3.53 5.35 -8.99
CA GLY A 120 3.19 5.33 -10.41
C GLY A 120 2.85 3.93 -10.91
N ILE A 121 2.72 2.95 -10.03
CA ILE A 121 2.30 1.59 -10.30
C ILE A 121 0.97 1.35 -9.59
N TYR A 122 -0.01 0.88 -10.34
CA TYR A 122 -1.33 0.56 -9.81
C TYR A 122 -1.30 -0.67 -8.91
N HIS A 123 -1.60 -0.48 -7.63
CA HIS A 123 -1.74 -1.51 -6.62
C HIS A 123 -3.17 -1.58 -6.04
N CYS A 124 -3.90 -0.46 -5.96
CA CYS A 124 -5.33 -0.46 -5.60
C CYS A 124 -6.21 -0.45 -6.84
N ASP A 125 -7.45 -0.94 -6.70
CA ASP A 125 -8.41 -0.83 -7.78
C ASP A 125 -8.72 0.64 -8.14
N HIS A 126 -8.98 0.90 -9.42
CA HIS A 126 -9.28 2.24 -9.94
C HIS A 126 -8.24 3.33 -9.63
N PHE A 127 -6.98 2.95 -9.38
CA PHE A 127 -5.85 3.85 -9.10
C PHE A 127 -6.03 4.60 -7.79
N GLU A 128 -6.79 4.07 -6.82
CA GLU A 128 -7.08 4.78 -5.56
C GLU A 128 -5.82 5.08 -4.74
N ASP A 129 -4.81 4.22 -4.84
CA ASP A 129 -3.46 4.40 -4.31
C ASP A 129 -2.71 5.58 -4.95
N GLU A 130 -3.08 5.96 -6.16
CA GLU A 130 -2.51 7.09 -6.92
C GLU A 130 -3.43 8.33 -6.92
N LEU A 131 -4.72 8.16 -6.62
CA LEU A 131 -5.70 9.24 -6.53
C LEU A 131 -5.59 10.00 -5.19
N ALA A 132 -5.13 9.32 -4.13
CA ALA A 132 -4.88 9.91 -2.82
C ALA A 132 -3.57 10.73 -2.76
N CYS A 133 -2.84 10.87 -3.86
CA CYS A 133 -1.63 11.70 -3.98
C CYS A 133 -1.90 13.22 -3.92
N ILE A 134 -2.90 13.66 -3.16
CA ILE A 134 -3.04 15.04 -2.69
C ILE A 134 -1.99 15.24 -1.58
N VAL A 135 -0.71 15.06 -1.92
CA VAL A 135 0.40 15.28 -1.01
C VAL A 135 0.52 16.78 -0.83
N THR A 136 0.30 17.25 0.39
CA THR A 136 0.49 18.64 0.75
C THR A 136 1.69 18.76 1.68
N CYS A 137 2.63 19.64 1.32
CA CYS A 137 3.79 19.95 2.15
C CYS A 137 3.48 21.20 2.97
N ASN A 138 3.83 21.16 4.25
CA ASN A 138 3.71 22.32 5.13
C ASN A 138 4.97 23.17 5.00
N ILE A 139 4.81 24.46 4.71
CA ILE A 139 5.90 25.43 4.72
C ILE A 139 6.11 25.90 6.17
N PRO A 140 7.30 25.70 6.75
CA PRO A 140 7.56 26.12 8.13
C PRO A 140 7.60 27.65 8.23
N ALA A 141 7.66 28.15 9.47
CA ALA A 141 7.77 29.58 9.72
C ALA A 141 9.02 30.16 9.03
N PHE A 142 8.87 31.29 8.35
CA PHE A 142 9.98 31.91 7.64
C PHE A 142 11.08 32.37 8.60
N PRO A 143 12.36 32.11 8.27
CA PRO A 143 13.48 32.75 8.95
C PRO A 143 13.50 34.27 8.67
N ALA A 144 14.22 35.01 9.50
CA ALA A 144 14.26 36.47 9.42
C ALA A 144 14.73 36.97 8.04
N ASN A 145 14.07 38.02 7.54
CA ASN A 145 14.36 38.68 6.25
C ASN A 145 14.15 37.80 5.01
N LEU A 146 13.54 36.62 5.13
CA LEU A 146 13.13 35.81 3.98
C LEU A 146 11.78 36.27 3.43
N THR A 147 11.66 36.29 2.10
CA THR A 147 10.47 36.71 1.37
C THR A 147 10.19 35.77 0.18
N THR A 148 8.97 35.80 -0.33
CA THR A 148 8.57 35.12 -1.57
C THR A 148 7.59 36.01 -2.32
N ASP A 149 7.60 35.94 -3.64
CA ASP A 149 6.65 36.61 -4.52
C ASP A 149 5.35 35.80 -4.71
N ASN A 150 5.40 34.50 -4.41
CA ASN A 150 4.27 33.59 -4.56
C ASN A 150 3.42 33.55 -3.27
N THR A 151 2.19 34.04 -3.37
CA THR A 151 1.22 34.06 -2.26
C THR A 151 0.77 32.67 -1.80
N GLN A 152 1.02 31.61 -2.56
CA GLN A 152 0.77 30.22 -2.16
C GLN A 152 1.93 29.62 -1.34
N CYS A 153 3.11 30.26 -1.38
CA CYS A 153 4.34 29.79 -0.73
C CYS A 153 4.62 30.49 0.61
N GLY A 154 3.59 31.08 1.22
CA GLY A 154 3.71 31.87 2.44
C GLY A 154 4.09 31.05 3.68
N THR A 155 4.47 31.77 4.74
CA THR A 155 4.73 31.18 6.05
C THR A 155 3.52 30.39 6.55
N GLU A 156 3.73 29.19 7.08
CA GLU A 156 2.69 28.30 7.61
C GLU A 156 1.59 27.91 6.59
N MET A 157 1.87 28.05 5.28
CA MET A 157 0.97 27.60 4.22
C MET A 157 1.23 26.15 3.81
N LYS A 158 0.27 25.60 3.06
CA LYS A 158 0.38 24.27 2.45
C LYS A 158 0.46 24.40 0.94
N ILE A 159 1.38 23.66 0.35
CA ILE A 159 1.56 23.58 -1.10
C ILE A 159 1.33 22.15 -1.58
N ASP A 160 0.79 22.01 -2.79
CA ASP A 160 0.50 20.72 -3.40
C ASP A 160 1.76 20.02 -3.92
N TYR A 161 1.64 18.72 -4.17
CA TYR A 161 2.70 17.92 -4.78
C TYR A 161 3.25 18.57 -6.05
N ASN A 162 4.58 18.55 -6.19
CA ASN A 162 5.31 19.12 -7.32
C ASN A 162 5.15 20.65 -7.48
N ALA A 163 4.51 21.34 -6.52
CA ALA A 163 4.57 22.79 -6.42
C ALA A 163 5.99 23.22 -6.04
N SER A 164 6.49 24.24 -6.75
CA SER A 164 7.82 24.82 -6.54
C SER A 164 7.68 26.22 -5.97
N CYS A 165 8.37 26.48 -4.87
CA CYS A 165 8.43 27.77 -4.20
C CYS A 165 9.83 28.35 -4.31
N MET A 166 9.92 29.58 -4.77
CA MET A 166 11.16 30.35 -4.78
C MET A 166 11.15 31.37 -3.64
N TYR A 167 12.32 31.52 -3.02
CA TYR A 167 12.53 32.43 -1.92
C TYR A 167 13.68 33.38 -2.21
N GLU A 168 13.55 34.59 -1.69
CA GLU A 168 14.51 35.67 -1.83
C GLU A 168 14.65 36.39 -0.49
N CYS A 169 15.84 36.94 -0.25
CA CYS A 169 16.10 37.74 0.94
C CYS A 169 15.76 39.22 0.70
N GLN A 170 15.39 39.93 1.77
CA GLN A 170 15.21 41.38 1.70
C GLN A 170 16.49 42.09 1.23
N PRO A 171 16.38 43.27 0.60
CA PRO A 171 17.54 44.03 0.14
C PRO A 171 18.57 44.26 1.26
N GLY A 172 19.84 43.96 0.98
CA GLY A 172 20.94 44.05 1.96
C GLY A 172 21.31 42.71 2.62
N TYR A 173 20.65 41.62 2.26
CA TYR A 173 20.96 40.27 2.70
C TYR A 173 21.21 39.34 1.51
N ASP A 174 22.13 38.38 1.69
CA ASP A 174 22.39 37.29 0.76
C ASP A 174 21.72 35.99 1.24
N ILE A 175 21.24 35.20 0.28
CA ILE A 175 20.58 33.92 0.53
C ILE A 175 21.61 32.81 0.75
N ILE A 176 21.42 32.03 1.82
CA ILE A 176 22.27 30.91 2.20
C ILE A 176 21.45 29.63 2.15
N GLY A 177 21.88 28.68 1.31
CA GLY A 177 21.17 27.42 1.06
C GLY A 177 20.45 27.41 -0.29
N ASN A 178 19.40 26.58 -0.40
CA ASN A 178 18.63 26.45 -1.64
C ASN A 178 17.59 27.56 -1.77
N SER A 179 17.65 28.35 -2.83
CA SER A 179 16.67 29.41 -3.11
C SER A 179 15.30 28.89 -3.56
N SER A 180 15.17 27.58 -3.82
CA SER A 180 13.90 26.96 -4.15
C SER A 180 13.69 25.64 -3.42
N VAL A 181 12.42 25.37 -3.13
CA VAL A 181 11.95 24.11 -2.54
C VAL A 181 10.81 23.57 -3.38
N ILE A 182 10.72 22.24 -3.48
CA ILE A 182 9.66 21.54 -4.20
C ILE A 182 8.96 20.62 -3.20
N CYS A 183 7.63 20.57 -3.24
CA CYS A 183 6.89 19.57 -2.46
C CYS A 183 7.08 18.18 -3.06
N GLN A 184 7.70 17.28 -2.30
CA GLN A 184 7.99 15.92 -2.72
C GLN A 184 6.82 14.97 -2.38
N ALA A 185 6.79 13.81 -3.03
CA ALA A 185 5.78 12.77 -2.78
C ALA A 185 5.82 12.24 -1.32
N SER A 186 6.93 12.44 -0.62
CA SER A 186 7.07 12.12 0.80
C SER A 186 6.28 13.05 1.74
N GLY A 187 5.67 14.13 1.24
CA GLY A 187 5.05 15.18 2.06
C GLY A 187 6.06 16.14 2.70
N ALA A 188 7.36 15.99 2.37
CA ALA A 188 8.42 16.89 2.80
C ALA A 188 8.84 17.83 1.66
N LEU A 189 9.43 18.96 2.03
CA LEU A 189 10.09 19.86 1.09
C LEU A 189 11.42 19.25 0.63
N SER A 190 11.80 19.49 -0.63
CA SER A 190 13.05 18.97 -1.22
C SER A 190 14.33 19.46 -0.53
N ALA A 191 14.24 20.56 0.22
CA ALA A 191 15.29 21.14 1.02
C ALA A 191 14.67 21.96 2.17
N ASP A 192 15.46 22.24 3.20
CA ASP A 192 15.10 23.18 4.25
C ASP A 192 14.98 24.61 3.69
N LEU A 193 14.21 25.47 4.38
CA LEU A 193 14.11 26.87 3.99
C LEU A 193 15.49 27.55 4.07
N PRO A 194 15.85 28.38 3.06
CA PRO A 194 17.11 29.11 3.08
C PRO A 194 17.10 30.19 4.17
N THR A 195 18.29 30.56 4.64
CA THR A 195 18.48 31.64 5.61
C THR A 195 19.09 32.86 4.96
N CYS A 196 18.83 34.04 5.51
CA CYS A 196 19.37 35.30 4.99
C CYS A 196 20.49 35.82 5.90
N GLU A 197 21.67 36.08 5.34
CA GLU A 197 22.81 36.66 6.05
C GLU A 197 23.08 38.09 5.54
N GLY A 198 23.39 39.03 6.44
CA GLY A 198 23.61 40.41 6.06
C GLY A 198 24.85 40.54 5.18
N MET A 199 24.75 41.29 4.08
CA MET A 199 25.92 41.60 3.25
C MET A 199 26.92 42.38 4.10
N SER A 200 28.05 41.76 4.43
CA SER A 200 29.17 42.50 5.01
C SER A 200 29.80 43.36 3.93
N ILE A 201 29.56 44.67 4.02
CA ILE A 201 30.10 45.71 3.14
C ILE A 201 31.52 46.07 3.57
#